data_AF-A0A969AI41-F1
#
_entry.id   AF-A0A969AI41-F1
#
_cell.length_a   1.000
_cell.length_b   1.000
_cell.length_c   1.000
_cell.angle_alpha   90.00
_cell.angle_beta   90.00
_cell.angle_gamma   90.00
#
_symmetry.space_group_name_H-M   'P 1'
#
loop_
_entity.id
_entity.type
_entity.pdbx_description
1 polymer ?
#
loop_
_entity_poly.entity_id
_entity_poly.type
_entity_poly.pdbx_seq_one_letter_code
_entity_poly.pdbx_strand_id
1 'polypeptide(L)'
;MSVFPVLVEDPTRAAEVSARIDALFENSAYATRTETERAFRLGFVQMLGNIALFLRVIGAAVVFTILLVSANTMIMAARERIPETGVMKTLGFSDRALFTLFMVEAIALALLGGALGSFGARACRGRSRPPSAPSCRTSPCPGRWWRRGSASPL
;
A
#
# COMPACT_ATOMS: atom_id res chain seq x y z
N MET A 1 -19.07 -18.67 -1.35
CA MET A 1 -18.52 -18.14 -2.61
C MET A 1 -17.39 -19.06 -3.05
N SER A 2 -17.66 -19.99 -3.98
CA SER A 2 -16.63 -20.88 -4.55
C SER A 2 -16.06 -20.24 -5.82
N VAL A 3 -14.74 -20.28 -5.99
CA VAL A 3 -14.04 -19.78 -7.18
C VAL A 3 -13.48 -20.99 -7.94
N PHE A 4 -13.73 -21.04 -9.25
CA PHE A 4 -13.27 -22.14 -10.12
C PHE A 4 -12.33 -21.59 -11.20
N PRO A 5 -11.02 -21.88 -11.14
CA PRO A 5 -10.09 -21.46 -12.18
C PRO A 5 -10.26 -22.32 -13.43
N VAL A 6 -10.45 -21.69 -14.59
CA VAL A 6 -10.56 -22.35 -15.89
C VAL A 6 -9.42 -21.86 -16.79
N LEU A 7 -8.61 -22.80 -17.30
CA LEU A 7 -7.54 -22.51 -18.25
C LEU A 7 -8.10 -22.59 -19.67
N VAL A 8 -7.88 -21.53 -20.46
CA VAL A 8 -8.27 -21.47 -21.87
C VAL A 8 -7.01 -21.62 -22.72
N GLU A 9 -7.02 -22.53 -23.70
CA GLU A 9 -5.87 -22.78 -24.60
C GLU A 9 -5.49 -21.56 -25.44
N ASP A 10 -6.48 -20.79 -25.89
CA ASP A 10 -6.28 -19.54 -26.64
C ASP A 10 -6.80 -18.32 -25.85
N PRO A 11 -5.91 -17.40 -25.43
CA PRO A 11 -6.29 -16.24 -24.63
C PRO A 11 -7.17 -15.23 -25.38
N THR A 12 -7.18 -15.25 -26.73
CA THR A 12 -8.05 -14.36 -27.53
C THR A 12 -9.52 -14.78 -27.47
N ARG A 13 -9.78 -16.07 -27.23
CA ARG A 13 -11.13 -16.64 -27.11
C ARG A 13 -11.68 -16.59 -25.70
N ALA A 14 -10.91 -16.10 -24.72
CA ALA A 14 -11.31 -16.09 -23.31
C ALA A 14 -12.64 -15.33 -23.06
N ALA A 15 -12.90 -14.25 -23.79
CA ALA A 15 -14.15 -13.48 -23.67
C ALA A 15 -15.37 -14.20 -24.30
N GLU A 16 -15.15 -14.96 -25.38
CA GLU A 16 -16.19 -15.78 -26.01
C GLU A 16 -16.55 -16.97 -25.09
N VAL A 17 -15.53 -17.62 -24.54
CA VAL A 17 -15.69 -18.76 -23.63
C VAL A 17 -16.35 -18.34 -22.32
N SER A 18 -16.01 -17.17 -21.75
CA SER A 18 -16.67 -16.64 -20.56
C SER A 18 -18.15 -16.37 -20.79
N ALA A 19 -18.51 -15.75 -21.93
CA ALA A 19 -19.91 -15.47 -22.27
C ALA A 19 -20.72 -16.76 -22.50
N ARG A 20 -20.13 -17.78 -23.12
CA ARG A 20 -20.78 -19.09 -23.27
C ARG A 20 -21.01 -19.79 -21.94
N ILE A 21 -20.05 -19.71 -21.02
CA ILE A 21 -20.19 -20.27 -19.67
C ILE A 21 -21.31 -19.54 -18.93
N ASP A 22 -21.31 -18.21 -18.92
CA ASP A 22 -22.34 -17.44 -18.22
C ASP A 22 -23.74 -17.72 -18.79
N ALA A 23 -23.89 -17.84 -20.12
CA ALA A 23 -25.17 -18.18 -20.76
C ALA A 23 -25.68 -19.60 -20.42
N LEU A 24 -24.78 -20.57 -20.19
CA LEU A 24 -25.15 -21.93 -19.78
C LEU A 24 -25.69 -21.97 -18.34
N PHE A 25 -25.23 -21.05 -17.47
CA PHE A 25 -25.60 -21.01 -16.06
C PHE A 25 -26.62 -19.92 -15.72
N GLU A 26 -26.97 -19.04 -16.67
CA GLU A 26 -27.91 -17.92 -16.51
C GLU A 26 -29.30 -18.36 -16.03
N ASN A 27 -29.77 -19.55 -16.45
CA ASN A 27 -31.09 -20.10 -16.11
C ASN A 27 -31.04 -21.22 -15.05
N SER A 28 -29.93 -21.33 -14.32
CA SER A 28 -29.71 -22.35 -13.29
C SER A 28 -29.70 -21.75 -11.89
N ALA A 29 -29.91 -22.57 -10.86
CA ALA A 29 -29.87 -22.13 -9.47
C ALA A 29 -28.51 -21.55 -9.02
N TYR A 30 -27.47 -21.63 -9.86
CA TYR A 30 -26.12 -21.16 -9.60
C TYR A 30 -25.64 -20.25 -10.74
N ALA A 31 -26.18 -19.03 -10.84
CA ALA A 31 -25.70 -18.03 -11.79
C ALA A 31 -24.20 -17.71 -11.54
N THR A 32 -23.37 -17.89 -12.56
CA THR A 32 -21.93 -17.63 -12.50
C THR A 32 -21.60 -16.27 -13.10
N ARG A 33 -20.56 -15.62 -12.60
CA ARG A 33 -19.97 -14.43 -13.22
C ARG A 33 -18.54 -14.76 -13.61
N THR A 34 -18.29 -14.92 -14.90
CA THR A 34 -16.97 -15.30 -15.38
C THR A 34 -16.17 -14.06 -15.73
N GLU A 35 -15.17 -13.75 -14.90
CA GLU A 35 -14.25 -12.63 -15.15
C GLU A 35 -12.90 -13.16 -15.65
N THR A 36 -12.28 -12.43 -16.57
CA THR A 36 -10.91 -12.76 -16.98
C THR A 36 -9.95 -12.55 -15.81
N GLU A 37 -8.95 -13.42 -15.68
CA GLU A 37 -7.91 -13.30 -14.64
C GLU A 37 -7.24 -11.91 -14.65
N ARG A 38 -7.11 -11.30 -15.83
CA ARG A 38 -6.57 -9.93 -15.97
C ARG A 38 -7.51 -8.89 -15.37
N ALA A 39 -8.81 -8.98 -15.61
CA ALA A 39 -9.80 -8.07 -15.05
C ALA A 39 -9.90 -8.21 -13.52
N PHE A 40 -9.88 -9.45 -13.01
CA PHE A 40 -9.85 -9.73 -11.57
C PHE A 40 -8.59 -9.14 -10.92
N ARG A 41 -7.42 -9.36 -11.53
CA ARG A 41 -6.14 -8.81 -11.03
C ARG A 41 -6.11 -7.29 -11.07
N LEU A 42 -6.66 -6.68 -12.12
CA LEU A 42 -6.80 -5.22 -12.22
C LEU A 42 -7.70 -4.67 -11.11
N GLY A 43 -8.86 -5.30 -10.85
CA GLY A 43 -9.74 -4.91 -9.74
C GLY A 43 -9.05 -5.02 -8.38
N PHE A 44 -8.28 -6.09 -8.15
CA PHE A 44 -7.51 -6.27 -6.91
C PHE A 44 -6.39 -5.23 -6.76
N VAL A 45 -5.67 -4.92 -7.84
CA VAL A 45 -4.62 -3.88 -7.85
C VAL A 45 -5.22 -2.50 -7.60
N GLN A 46 -6.39 -2.19 -8.18
CA GLN A 46 -7.09 -0.92 -7.94
C GLN A 46 -7.56 -0.80 -6.49
N MET A 47 -8.10 -1.87 -5.90
CA MET A 47 -8.50 -1.89 -4.49
C MET A 47 -7.30 -1.63 -3.56
N LEU A 48 -6.19 -2.34 -3.75
CA LEU A 48 -4.96 -2.13 -2.97
C LEU A 48 -4.34 -0.75 -3.22
N GLY A 49 -4.36 -0.29 -4.47
CA GLY A 49 -3.86 1.03 -4.88
C GLY A 49 -4.60 2.17 -4.18
N ASN A 50 -5.93 2.09 -4.12
CA ASN A 50 -6.75 3.07 -3.41
C ASN A 50 -6.43 3.11 -1.92
N ILE A 51 -6.37 1.96 -1.24
CA ILE A 51 -6.04 1.91 0.20
C ILE A 51 -4.64 2.47 0.46
N ALA A 52 -3.65 2.09 -0.35
CA ALA A 52 -2.29 2.59 -0.22
C ALA A 52 -2.21 4.11 -0.44
N LEU A 53 -3.00 4.67 -1.37
CA LEU A 53 -3.09 6.11 -1.58
C LEU A 53 -3.71 6.81 -0.37
N PHE A 54 -4.83 6.31 0.16
CA PHE A 54 -5.45 6.86 1.36
C PHE A 54 -4.48 6.90 2.55
N LEU A 55 -3.80 5.80 2.84
CA LEU A 55 -2.82 5.72 3.92
C LEU A 55 -1.66 6.71 3.73
N ARG A 56 -1.17 6.87 2.49
CA ARG A 56 -0.13 7.85 2.17
C ARG A 56 -0.60 9.29 2.41
N VAL A 57 -1.81 9.63 1.98
CA VAL A 57 -2.38 10.97 2.15
C VAL A 57 -2.58 11.29 3.63
N ILE A 58 -3.16 10.37 4.40
CA ILE A 58 -3.35 10.57 5.85
C ILE A 58 -2.00 10.68 6.57
N GLY A 59 -1.03 9.81 6.23
CA GLY A 59 0.31 9.89 6.79
C GLY A 59 1.01 11.22 6.49
N ALA A 60 0.91 11.70 5.24
CA ALA A 60 1.43 13.01 4.85
C ALA A 60 0.71 14.16 5.59
N ALA A 61 -0.61 14.07 5.77
CA ALA A 61 -1.38 15.06 6.51
C ALA A 61 -0.95 15.15 7.98
N VAL A 62 -0.71 14.02 8.65
CA VAL A 62 -0.22 13.99 10.05
C VAL A 62 1.17 14.60 10.17
N VAL A 63 2.09 14.28 9.26
CA VAL A 63 3.43 14.91 9.26
C VAL A 63 3.31 16.42 9.03
N PHE A 64 2.44 16.83 8.10
CA PHE A 64 2.19 18.23 7.81
C PHE A 64 1.61 18.99 9.01
N THR A 65 0.65 18.41 9.73
CA THR A 65 0.08 19.06 10.92
C THR A 65 1.10 19.18 12.04
N ILE A 66 1.94 18.16 12.28
CA ILE A 66 3.03 18.24 13.27
C ILE A 66 4.01 19.36 12.92
N LEU A 67 4.38 19.47 11.63
CA LEU A 67 5.26 20.53 11.15
C LEU A 67 4.63 21.92 11.37
N LEU A 68 3.35 22.06 11.08
CA LEU A 68 2.62 23.31 11.26
C LEU A 68 2.50 23.71 12.75
N VAL A 69 2.18 22.74 13.61
CA VAL A 69 2.15 22.93 15.07
C VAL A 69 3.52 23.34 15.59
N SER A 70 4.59 22.67 15.15
CA SER A 70 5.96 22.99 15.55
C SER A 70 6.41 24.38 15.06
N ALA A 71 6.00 24.79 13.87
CA ALA A 71 6.27 26.14 13.38
C ALA A 71 5.52 27.18 14.24
N ASN A 72 4.27 26.90 14.59
CA ASN A 72 3.46 27.79 15.42
C ASN A 72 4.05 27.95 16.83
N THR A 73 4.54 26.87 17.45
CA THR A 73 5.21 26.95 18.76
C THR A 73 6.55 27.68 18.67
N MET A 74 7.31 27.51 17.59
CA MET A 74 8.57 28.25 17.38
C MET A 74 8.33 29.75 17.25
N ILE A 75 7.27 30.17 16.53
CA ILE A 75 6.88 31.58 16.45
C ILE A 75 6.55 32.14 17.84
N MET A 76 5.85 31.36 18.67
CA MET A 76 5.54 31.76 20.05
C MET A 76 6.82 31.89 20.90
N ALA A 77 7.70 30.89 20.86
CA ALA A 77 8.96 30.90 21.59
C ALA A 77 9.90 32.04 21.16
N ALA A 78 9.91 32.37 19.87
CA ALA A 78 10.65 33.52 19.35
C ALA A 78 10.11 34.85 19.91
N ARG A 79 8.78 34.96 20.10
CA ARG A 79 8.15 36.15 20.68
C ARG A 79 8.50 36.35 22.15
N GLU A 80 8.56 35.28 22.93
CA GLU A 80 8.95 35.34 24.35
C GLU A 80 10.42 35.74 24.53
N ARG A 81 11.29 35.47 23.55
CA ARG A 81 12.73 35.79 23.58
C ARG A 81 13.12 37.09 22.85
N ILE A 82 12.16 37.87 22.35
CA ILE A 82 12.42 39.18 21.72
C ILE A 82 13.32 40.10 22.57
N PRO A 83 13.11 40.27 23.89
CA PRO A 83 13.98 41.13 24.70
C PRO A 83 15.42 40.61 24.81
N GLU A 84 15.64 39.29 24.87
CA GLU A 84 16.98 38.67 24.86
C GLU A 84 17.67 38.85 23.50
N THR A 85 16.90 38.80 22.40
CA THR A 85 17.39 39.00 21.04
C THR A 85 17.84 40.45 20.79
N GLY A 86 17.27 41.41 21.53
CA GLY A 86 17.71 42.80 21.55
C GLY A 86 19.15 42.98 22.05
N VAL A 87 19.59 42.16 23.01
CA VAL A 87 20.98 42.16 23.52
C VAL A 87 21.93 41.46 22.53
N MET A 88 21.46 40.43 21.83
CA MET A 88 22.26 39.78 20.78
C MET A 88 22.49 40.69 19.56
N LYS A 89 21.54 41.59 19.26
CA LYS A 89 21.69 42.60 18.21
C LYS A 89 22.78 43.63 18.51
N THR A 90 23.00 43.98 19.77
CA THR A 90 24.10 44.90 20.13
C THR A 90 25.47 44.25 19.99
N LEU A 91 25.54 42.91 20.01
CA LEU A 91 26.72 42.12 19.65
C LEU A 91 26.86 41.90 18.12
N GLY A 92 25.96 42.45 17.31
CA GLY A 92 26.03 42.41 15.84
C GLY A 92 25.33 41.22 15.17
N PHE A 93 24.61 40.37 15.91
CA PHE A 93 23.85 39.26 15.32
C PHE A 93 22.50 39.73 14.74
N SER A 94 22.17 39.30 13.52
CA SER A 94 20.90 39.63 12.85
C SER A 94 19.79 38.62 13.18
N ASP A 95 18.53 39.07 13.19
CA ASP A 95 17.35 38.20 13.39
C ASP A 95 17.30 37.02 12.39
N ARG A 96 17.84 37.24 11.19
CA ARG A 96 17.90 36.21 10.14
C ARG A 96 18.82 35.06 10.54
N ALA A 97 19.91 35.33 11.25
CA ALA A 97 20.86 34.30 11.69
C ALA A 97 20.21 33.34 12.69
N LEU A 98 19.42 33.86 13.63
CA LEU A 98 18.65 33.05 14.57
C LEU A 98 17.61 32.18 13.84
N PHE A 99 16.84 32.79 12.94
CA PHE A 99 15.85 32.07 12.16
C PHE A 99 16.49 30.94 11.32
N THR A 100 17.63 31.19 10.69
CA THR A 100 18.36 30.16 9.92
C THR A 100 18.89 29.05 10.81
N LEU A 101 19.35 29.35 12.02
CA LEU A 101 19.84 28.33 12.96
C LEU A 101 18.72 27.37 13.35
N PHE A 102 17.54 27.90 13.70
CA PHE A 102 16.37 27.08 14.02
C PHE A 102 15.86 26.27 12.82
N MET A 103 15.88 26.86 11.62
CA MET A 103 15.54 26.12 10.40
C MET A 103 16.48 24.96 10.14
N VAL A 104 17.79 25.17 10.32
CA VAL A 104 18.80 24.12 10.18
C VAL A 104 18.59 23.03 11.23
N GLU A 105 18.32 23.40 12.48
CA GLU A 105 18.06 22.44 13.56
C GLU A 105 16.79 21.62 13.29
N ALA A 106 15.71 22.26 12.86
CA ALA A 106 14.46 21.60 12.49
C ALA A 106 14.65 20.65 11.29
N ILE A 107 15.38 21.07 10.26
CA ILE A 107 15.71 20.24 9.10
C ILE A 107 16.58 19.05 9.53
N ALA A 108 17.57 19.27 10.39
CA ALA A 108 18.42 18.19 10.91
C ALA A 108 17.59 17.16 11.68
N LEU A 109 16.66 17.58 12.54
CA LEU A 109 15.75 16.69 13.26
C LEU A 109 14.81 15.96 12.30
N ALA A 110 14.26 16.63 11.28
CA ALA A 110 13.42 16.00 10.27
C ALA A 110 14.19 14.93 9.47
N LEU A 111 15.43 15.21 9.08
CA LEU A 111 16.31 14.27 8.40
C LEU A 111 16.67 13.08 9.30
N LEU A 112 16.98 13.32 10.58
CA LEU A 112 17.26 12.25 11.55
C LEU A 112 16.04 11.37 11.77
N GLY A 113 14.86 11.95 11.98
CA GLY A 113 13.61 11.21 12.12
C GLY A 113 13.27 10.41 10.87
N GLY A 114 13.42 11.01 9.68
CA GLY A 114 13.22 10.34 8.39
C GLY A 114 14.22 9.21 8.15
N ALA A 115 15.49 9.40 8.50
CA ALA A 115 16.54 8.39 8.40
C ALA A 115 16.29 7.22 9.35
N LEU A 116 15.98 7.50 10.63
CA LEU A 116 15.65 6.49 11.63
C LEU A 116 14.38 5.72 11.26
N GLY A 117 13.34 6.41 10.78
CA GLY A 117 12.11 5.76 10.29
C GLY A 117 12.36 4.88 9.07
N SER A 118 13.15 5.36 8.10
CA SER A 118 13.54 4.59 6.91
C SER A 118 14.40 3.38 7.26
N PHE A 119 15.30 3.53 8.22
CA PHE A 119 16.16 2.46 8.73
C PHE A 119 15.34 1.41 9.48
N GLY A 120 14.43 1.83 10.37
CA GLY A 120 13.49 0.95 11.07
C GLY A 120 12.59 0.19 10.11
N ALA A 121 12.07 0.84 9.07
CA ALA A 121 11.27 0.19 8.03
C ALA A 121 12.08 -0.85 7.23
N ARG A 122 13.36 -0.58 6.94
CA ARG A 122 14.27 -1.56 6.31
C ARG A 122 14.58 -2.72 7.25
N ALA A 123 14.84 -2.45 8.53
CA ALA A 123 15.09 -3.48 9.54
C ALA A 123 13.88 -4.41 9.72
N CYS A 124 12.67 -3.85 9.79
CA CYS A 124 11.43 -4.62 9.86
C CYS A 124 11.22 -5.47 8.61
N ARG A 125 11.44 -4.95 7.40
CA ARG A 125 11.39 -5.75 6.15
C ARG A 125 12.41 -6.90 6.13
N GLY A 126 13.57 -6.71 6.75
CA GLY A 126 14.57 -7.77 6.92
C GLY A 126 14.16 -8.84 7.94
N ARG A 127 13.22 -8.53 8.85
CA ARG A 127 12.68 -9.48 9.85
C ARG A 127 11.48 -10.24 9.33
N SER A 128 10.60 -9.58 8.57
CA SER A 128 9.43 -10.20 7.96
C SER A 128 9.78 -10.88 6.63
N ARG A 129 10.59 -11.95 6.70
CA ARG A 129 10.43 -13.01 5.69
C ARG A 129 9.05 -13.61 5.92
N PRO A 130 8.10 -13.50 4.97
CA PRO A 130 6.85 -14.23 5.11
C PRO A 130 7.20 -15.70 5.28
N PRO A 131 6.53 -16.44 6.19
CA PRO A 131 6.59 -17.90 6.14
C PRO A 131 6.23 -18.28 4.72
N SER A 132 7.17 -18.95 4.04
CA SER A 132 6.99 -19.43 2.67
C SER A 132 5.63 -20.10 2.59
N ALA A 133 4.74 -19.57 1.74
CA ALA A 133 3.54 -20.28 1.35
C ALA A 133 3.98 -21.70 0.94
N PRO A 134 3.38 -22.77 1.48
CA PRO A 134 3.78 -24.11 1.11
C PRO A 134 3.69 -24.22 -0.40
N SER A 135 4.82 -24.59 -1.00
CA SER A 135 4.92 -24.91 -2.41
C SER A 135 3.98 -26.08 -2.72
N CYS A 136 2.79 -25.79 -3.25
CA CYS A 136 2.05 -26.77 -4.04
C CYS A 136 2.79 -27.01 -5.36
N ARG A 137 3.97 -27.66 -5.28
CA ARG A 137 4.77 -28.07 -6.43
C ARG A 137 4.94 -29.59 -6.51
N THR A 138 4.37 -30.35 -5.60
CA THR A 138 4.42 -31.82 -5.63
C THR A 138 3.16 -32.45 -5.03
N SER A 139 2.03 -32.25 -5.69
CA SER A 139 1.03 -33.31 -5.77
C SER A 139 0.80 -33.57 -7.25
N PRO A 140 0.83 -34.83 -7.72
CA PRO A 140 0.45 -35.13 -9.09
C PRO A 140 -0.96 -34.61 -9.29
N CYS A 141 -1.18 -33.81 -10.34
CA CYS A 141 -2.52 -33.44 -10.77
C CYS A 141 -3.41 -34.68 -10.74
N PRO A 142 -4.53 -34.72 -9.97
CA PRO A 142 -5.48 -35.81 -10.05
C PRO A 142 -6.34 -35.68 -11.33
N GLY A 143 -5.71 -35.40 -12.47
CA GLY A 143 -6.30 -35.47 -13.81
C GLY A 143 -6.62 -36.90 -14.27
N ARG A 144 -6.42 -37.90 -13.39
CA ARG A 144 -6.79 -39.30 -13.62
C ARG A 144 -8.02 -39.76 -12.82
N TRP A 145 -8.54 -38.94 -11.91
CA TRP A 145 -9.71 -39.30 -11.10
C TRP A 145 -11.04 -38.80 -11.68
N TRP A 146 -11.02 -37.77 -12.54
CA TRP A 146 -12.24 -37.26 -13.18
C TRP A 146 -12.73 -38.10 -14.36
N ARG A 147 -11.93 -39.06 -14.85
CA ARG A 147 -12.31 -39.95 -15.97
C ARG A 147 -12.90 -41.30 -15.54
N ARG A 148 -13.19 -41.50 -14.25
CA ARG A 148 -13.64 -42.80 -13.69
C ARG A 148 -14.88 -42.69 -12.79
N GLY A 149 -15.80 -41.77 -13.10
CA GLY A 149 -17.03 -41.55 -12.33
C GLY A 149 -18.34 -41.47 -13.15
N SER A 150 -18.31 -41.61 -14.48
CA SER A 150 -19.51 -41.58 -15.32
C SER A 150 -19.84 -42.95 -15.93
N ALA A 151 -19.83 -43.99 -15.10
CA ALA A 151 -20.35 -45.30 -15.46
C ALA A 151 -20.97 -45.97 -14.22
N SER A 152 -22.24 -45.67 -13.98
CA SER A 152 -23.17 -46.57 -13.28
C SER A 152 -24.39 -46.71 -14.18
N PRO A 153 -24.75 -47.92 -14.63
CA PRO A 153 -25.98 -48.15 -15.38
C PRO A 153 -27.16 -48.35 -14.41
N LEU A 154 -28.34 -47.94 -14.89
CA LEU A 154 -29.68 -48.13 -14.32
C LEU A 154 -30.06 -47.21 -13.14
#